data_AF-A0A2U3WDC2-F1
#
_entry.id   AF-A0A2U3WDC2-F1
#
_cell.length_a   1.000
_cell.length_b   1.000
_cell.length_c   1.000
_cell.angle_alpha   90.00
_cell.angle_beta   90.00
_cell.angle_gamma   90.00
#
_symmetry.space_group_name_H-M   'P 1'
#
loop_
_entity.id
_entity.type
_entity.pdbx_description
1 polymer ?
#
loop_
_entity_poly.entity_id
_entity_poly.type
_entity_poly.pdbx_seq_one_letter_code
_entity_poly.pdbx_strand_id
1 'polypeptide(L)'
;MAIRDAGFEISAMQMFNMDRVNVEEFYEVYKGVVSEYNEMVKEMYSGPCVAMEIQQNNPTKTFREFCGPADPEIARHLRPGTLRAVFGKTKIQNAVHCTDLPEDGLLEVQYFFKILDN
;
A
#
# COMPACT_ATOMS: atom_id res chain seq x y z
N MET A 1 9.90 -15.30 -3.08
CA MET A 1 8.89 -14.22 -3.16
C MET A 1 8.98 -13.42 -1.88
N ALA A 2 9.55 -12.20 -1.89
CA ALA A 2 9.96 -11.47 -0.67
C ALA A 2 8.93 -11.45 0.48
N ILE A 3 7.63 -11.28 0.19
CA ILE A 3 6.55 -11.29 1.20
C ILE A 3 6.35 -12.69 1.82
N ARG A 4 6.20 -13.73 0.99
CA ARG A 4 6.03 -15.10 1.46
C ARG A 4 7.29 -15.65 2.14
N ASP A 5 8.46 -15.30 1.62
CA ASP A 5 9.76 -15.70 2.18
C ASP A 5 9.99 -15.04 3.56
N ALA A 6 9.37 -13.87 3.80
CA ALA A 6 9.34 -13.19 5.11
C ALA A 6 8.28 -13.78 6.08
N GLY A 7 7.54 -14.81 5.67
CA GLY A 7 6.59 -15.53 6.52
C GLY A 7 5.18 -14.94 6.60
N PHE A 8 4.84 -13.99 5.73
CA PHE A 8 3.47 -13.48 5.62
C PHE A 8 2.59 -14.43 4.81
N GLU A 9 1.37 -14.66 5.28
CA GLU A 9 0.33 -15.37 4.54
C GLU A 9 -0.45 -14.40 3.64
N ILE A 10 -0.69 -14.81 2.40
CA ILE A 10 -1.47 -14.05 1.43
C ILE A 10 -2.76 -14.84 1.20
N SER A 11 -3.89 -14.32 1.69
CA SER A 11 -5.19 -14.99 1.56
C SER A 11 -5.92 -14.64 0.26
N ALA A 12 -5.67 -13.46 -0.29
CA ALA A 12 -6.18 -13.02 -1.59
C ALA A 12 -5.17 -12.12 -2.32
N MET A 13 -5.15 -12.20 -3.65
CA MET A 13 -4.31 -11.34 -4.49
C MET A 13 -4.97 -11.16 -5.86
N GLN A 14 -5.06 -9.91 -6.32
CA GLN A 14 -5.63 -9.59 -7.63
C GLN A 14 -5.03 -8.32 -8.21
N MET A 15 -4.98 -8.26 -9.55
CA MET A 15 -4.58 -7.07 -10.29
C MET A 15 -5.81 -6.20 -10.59
N PHE A 16 -5.70 -4.90 -10.32
CA PHE A 16 -6.74 -3.90 -10.53
C PHE A 16 -6.21 -2.77 -11.41
N ASN A 17 -7.07 -2.26 -12.28
CA ASN A 17 -6.89 -0.99 -12.98
C ASN A 17 -7.93 -0.02 -12.43
N MET A 18 -7.55 0.80 -11.46
CA MET A 18 -8.49 1.72 -10.84
C MET A 18 -8.68 2.97 -11.71
N ASP A 19 -9.92 3.43 -11.82
CA ASP A 19 -10.17 4.76 -12.34
C ASP A 19 -9.85 5.83 -11.29
N ARG A 20 -9.82 7.09 -11.73
CA ARG A 20 -9.50 8.20 -10.84
C ARG A 20 -10.49 8.35 -9.68
N VAL A 21 -11.77 8.07 -9.90
CA VAL A 21 -12.82 8.29 -8.89
C VAL A 21 -12.64 7.30 -7.75
N ASN A 22 -12.40 6.02 -8.07
CA ASN A 22 -12.16 4.97 -7.08
C ASN A 22 -10.87 5.22 -6.28
N VAL A 23 -9.82 5.76 -6.92
CA VAL A 23 -8.59 6.13 -6.20
C VAL A 23 -8.80 7.33 -5.28
N GLU A 24 -9.55 8.34 -5.71
CA GLU A 24 -9.89 9.50 -4.86
C GLU A 24 -10.74 9.10 -3.65
N GLU A 25 -11.66 8.14 -3.81
CA GLU A 25 -12.42 7.55 -2.71
C GLU A 25 -11.50 6.74 -1.77
N PHE A 26 -10.65 5.87 -2.31
CA PHE A 26 -9.71 5.08 -1.52
C PHE A 26 -8.78 5.95 -0.66
N TYR A 27 -8.31 7.08 -1.20
CA TYR A 27 -7.43 8.01 -0.49
C TYR A 27 -8.16 9.16 0.20
N GLU A 28 -9.48 9.13 0.35
CA GLU A 28 -10.27 10.26 0.87
C GLU A 28 -9.74 10.77 2.21
N VAL A 29 -9.34 9.86 3.11
CA VAL A 29 -8.79 10.18 4.44
C VAL A 29 -7.52 11.04 4.40
N TYR A 30 -6.80 11.03 3.29
CA TYR A 30 -5.57 11.82 3.10
C TYR A 30 -5.84 13.19 2.43
N LYS A 31 -7.05 13.42 1.92
CA LYS A 31 -7.41 14.63 1.19
C LYS A 31 -7.35 15.87 2.09
N GLY A 32 -6.46 16.79 1.77
CA GLY A 32 -6.21 18.00 2.57
C GLY A 32 -5.38 17.77 3.85
N VAL A 33 -4.99 16.53 4.13
CA VAL A 33 -4.10 16.16 5.25
C VAL A 33 -2.65 16.04 4.78
N VAL A 34 -2.43 15.45 3.60
CA VAL A 34 -1.09 15.29 3.01
C VAL A 34 -0.95 16.16 1.77
N SER A 35 0.19 16.85 1.65
CA SER A 35 0.47 17.74 0.51
C SER A 35 0.56 17.01 -0.83
N GLU A 36 0.98 15.75 -0.79
CA GLU A 36 1.23 14.88 -1.92
C GLU A 36 -0.04 14.20 -2.46
N TYR A 37 -1.21 14.44 -1.85
CA TYR A 37 -2.46 13.72 -2.14
C TYR A 37 -2.75 13.63 -3.65
N ASN A 38 -2.67 14.76 -4.35
CA ASN A 38 -2.96 14.80 -5.79
C ASN A 38 -1.98 13.96 -6.61
N GLU A 39 -0.71 13.91 -6.20
CA GLU A 39 0.32 13.11 -6.88
C GLU A 39 0.17 11.62 -6.56
N MET A 40 -0.19 11.28 -5.32
CA MET A 40 -0.51 9.90 -4.91
C MET A 40 -1.69 9.34 -5.71
N VAL A 41 -2.78 10.13 -5.83
CA VAL A 41 -3.93 9.77 -6.65
C VAL A 41 -3.50 9.55 -8.10
N LYS A 42 -2.75 10.51 -8.67
CA LYS A 42 -2.26 10.43 -10.05
C LYS A 42 -1.41 9.20 -10.32
N GLU A 43 -0.52 8.84 -9.40
CA GLU A 43 0.32 7.65 -9.54
C GLU A 43 -0.52 6.38 -9.51
N MET A 44 -1.45 6.25 -8.55
CA MET A 44 -2.23 5.03 -8.36
C MET A 44 -3.17 4.72 -9.53
N TYR A 45 -3.81 5.72 -10.16
CA TYR A 45 -4.65 5.48 -11.35
C TYR A 45 -3.87 5.44 -12.66
N SER A 46 -2.55 5.69 -12.65
CA SER A 46 -1.75 5.75 -13.90
C SER A 46 -1.54 4.40 -14.59
N GLY A 47 -1.81 3.28 -13.90
CA GLY A 47 -1.62 1.94 -14.42
C GLY A 47 -2.15 0.84 -13.49
N PRO A 48 -1.87 -0.44 -13.82
CA PRO A 48 -2.27 -1.57 -12.99
C PRO A 48 -1.57 -1.57 -11.63
N CYS A 49 -2.31 -1.91 -10.59
CA CYS A 49 -1.78 -2.23 -9.26
C CYS A 49 -2.16 -3.66 -8.87
N VAL A 50 -1.41 -4.26 -7.95
CA VAL A 50 -1.77 -5.55 -7.33
C VAL A 50 -2.18 -5.29 -5.89
N ALA A 51 -3.42 -5.63 -5.54
CA ALA A 51 -3.87 -5.65 -4.15
C ALA A 51 -3.64 -7.05 -3.56
N MET A 52 -3.22 -7.09 -2.30
CA MET A 52 -2.94 -8.32 -1.56
C MET A 52 -3.55 -8.23 -0.16
N GLU A 53 -4.35 -9.22 0.22
CA GLU A 53 -4.79 -9.39 1.60
C GLU A 53 -3.74 -10.18 2.38
N ILE A 54 -3.19 -9.58 3.43
CA ILE A 54 -2.16 -10.18 4.28
C ILE A 54 -2.78 -10.66 5.59
N GLN A 55 -2.64 -11.96 5.88
CA GLN A 55 -3.07 -12.54 7.15
C GLN A 55 -1.86 -12.81 8.04
N GLN A 56 -1.88 -12.24 9.24
CA GLN A 56 -0.85 -12.43 10.25
C GLN A 56 -1.37 -12.01 11.63
N ASN A 57 -0.65 -12.38 12.69
CA ASN A 57 -0.84 -11.76 14.00
C ASN A 57 -0.45 -10.27 13.95
N ASN A 58 -1.40 -9.38 14.19
CA ASN A 58 -1.23 -7.92 14.11
C ASN A 58 -0.64 -7.45 12.75
N PRO A 59 -1.38 -7.70 11.65
CA PRO A 59 -0.85 -7.60 10.29
C PRO A 59 -0.46 -6.16 9.93
N THR A 60 -1.26 -5.17 10.35
CA THR A 60 -0.98 -3.74 10.08
C THR A 60 0.40 -3.33 10.59
N LYS A 61 0.70 -3.63 11.86
CA LYS A 61 1.99 -3.25 12.46
C LYS A 61 3.15 -3.99 11.79
N THR A 62 3.07 -5.31 11.73
CA THR A 62 4.17 -6.17 11.24
C THR A 62 4.47 -5.93 9.77
N PHE A 63 3.44 -5.77 8.94
CA PHE A 63 3.61 -5.51 7.51
C PHE A 63 4.12 -4.09 7.26
N ARG A 64 3.67 -3.08 8.02
CA ARG A 64 4.21 -1.71 7.92
C ARG A 64 5.69 -1.63 8.31
N GLU A 65 6.12 -2.39 9.31
CA GLU A 65 7.53 -2.52 9.66
C GLU A 65 8.35 -3.12 8.51
N PHE A 66 7.81 -4.16 7.85
CA PHE A 66 8.40 -4.81 6.68
C PHE A 66 8.47 -3.90 5.44
N CYS A 67 7.44 -3.06 5.22
CA CYS A 67 7.43 -2.05 4.15
C CYS A 67 8.48 -0.96 4.39
N GLY A 68 8.68 -0.55 5.64
CA GLY A 68 9.62 0.51 6.02
C GLY A 68 9.05 1.93 5.91
N PRO A 69 9.89 2.96 6.17
CA PRO A 69 9.50 4.36 6.05
C PRO A 69 8.88 4.68 4.68
N ALA A 70 7.87 5.56 4.66
CA ALA A 70 7.13 5.91 3.43
C ALA A 70 8.02 6.54 2.35
N ASP A 71 9.03 7.31 2.76
CA ASP A 71 10.04 7.87 1.86
C ASP A 71 11.16 6.84 1.62
N PRO A 72 11.36 6.38 0.37
CA PRO A 72 12.43 5.44 0.02
C PRO A 72 13.84 5.92 0.36
N GLU A 73 14.12 7.22 0.32
CA GLU A 73 15.43 7.76 0.68
C GLU A 73 15.69 7.58 2.19
N ILE A 74 14.70 7.91 3.02
CA ILE A 74 14.76 7.66 4.47
C ILE A 74 14.84 6.16 4.74
N ALA A 75 14.07 5.35 4.01
CA ALA A 75 14.08 3.90 4.15
C ALA A 75 15.46 3.30 3.86
N ARG A 76 16.14 3.73 2.79
CA ARG A 76 17.50 3.29 2.45
C ARG A 76 18.52 3.64 3.53
N HIS A 77 18.40 4.80 4.17
CA HIS A 77 19.33 5.20 5.23
C HIS A 77 19.07 4.47 6.55
N LEU A 78 17.80 4.32 6.96
CA LEU A 78 17.46 3.79 8.28
C LEU A 78 17.27 2.27 8.29
N ARG A 79 16.67 1.71 7.24
CA ARG A 79 16.27 0.30 7.13
C ARG A 79 16.42 -0.22 5.69
N PRO A 80 17.65 -0.39 5.17
CA PRO A 80 17.93 -0.66 3.74
C PRO A 80 17.31 -1.95 3.18
N GLY A 81 16.91 -2.89 4.03
CA GLY A 81 16.29 -4.15 3.62
C GLY A 81 14.76 -4.10 3.44
N THR A 82 14.09 -2.99 3.74
CA THR A 82 12.62 -2.91 3.65
C THR A 82 12.15 -2.76 2.20
N LEU A 83 10.90 -3.12 1.91
CA LEU A 83 10.36 -3.08 0.55
C LEU A 83 10.51 -1.70 -0.11
N ARG A 84 10.19 -0.63 0.63
CA ARG A 84 10.30 0.75 0.12
C ARG A 84 11.75 1.17 -0.12
N ALA A 85 12.70 0.65 0.66
CA ALA A 85 14.13 0.94 0.45
C ALA A 85 14.66 0.29 -0.83
N VAL A 86 14.26 -0.96 -1.07
CA VAL A 86 14.75 -1.79 -2.20
C VAL A 86 14.07 -1.42 -3.52
N PHE A 87 12.75 -1.19 -3.51
CA PHE A 87 11.96 -1.03 -4.74
C PHE A 87 11.42 0.40 -4.95
N GLY A 88 11.40 1.24 -3.92
CA GLY A 88 10.87 2.60 -4.00
C GLY A 88 11.81 3.56 -4.72
N LYS A 89 11.24 4.39 -5.61
CA LYS A 89 11.98 5.38 -6.40
C LYS A 89 11.93 6.78 -5.77
N THR A 90 10.72 7.24 -5.46
CA THR A 90 10.46 8.57 -4.90
C THR A 90 9.42 8.45 -3.77
N LYS A 91 9.16 9.55 -3.05
CA LYS A 91 8.13 9.59 -2.00
C LYS A 91 6.74 9.20 -2.53
N ILE A 92 6.42 9.56 -3.79
CA ILE A 92 5.17 9.18 -4.46
C ILE A 92 5.26 7.74 -4.99
N GLN A 93 6.36 7.41 -5.67
CA GLN A 93 6.60 6.10 -6.27
C GLN A 93 7.32 5.18 -5.27
N ASN A 94 6.69 4.96 -4.11
CA ASN A 94 7.30 4.22 -2.99
C ASN A 94 7.19 2.69 -3.12
N ALA A 95 6.66 2.19 -4.24
CA ALA A 95 6.46 0.79 -4.61
C ALA A 95 5.40 0.00 -3.81
N VAL A 96 5.09 0.36 -2.57
CA VAL A 96 4.08 -0.33 -1.78
C VAL A 96 3.30 0.62 -0.87
N HIS A 97 1.98 0.65 -1.07
CA HIS A 97 1.03 1.14 -0.09
C HIS A 97 0.70 0.02 0.91
N CYS A 98 0.57 0.38 2.18
CA CYS A 98 0.12 -0.54 3.22
C CYS A 98 -0.72 0.24 4.23
N THR A 99 -1.76 -0.39 4.76
CA THR A 99 -2.66 0.18 5.75
C THR A 99 -1.89 0.78 6.93
N ASP A 100 -2.22 2.01 7.30
CA ASP A 100 -1.55 2.73 8.38
C ASP A 100 -2.18 2.48 9.76
N LEU A 101 -3.50 2.27 9.81
CA LEU A 101 -4.28 2.09 11.04
C LEU A 101 -4.98 0.70 11.08
N PRO A 102 -5.04 0.02 12.24
CA PRO A 102 -5.70 -1.27 12.35
C PRO A 102 -7.17 -1.28 11.91
N GLU A 103 -7.89 -0.20 12.20
CA GLU A 103 -9.30 -0.01 11.84
C GLU A 103 -9.55 0.09 10.33
N ASP A 104 -8.57 0.60 9.57
CA ASP A 104 -8.70 0.80 8.12
C ASP A 104 -8.47 -0.48 7.33
N GLY A 105 -7.69 -1.43 7.88
CA GLY A 105 -7.26 -2.61 7.13
C GLY A 105 -8.42 -3.47 6.63
N LEU A 106 -9.47 -3.63 7.45
CA LEU A 106 -10.67 -4.36 7.04
C LEU A 106 -11.46 -3.59 5.97
N LEU A 107 -11.52 -2.25 6.06
CA LEU A 107 -12.23 -1.40 5.10
C LEU A 107 -11.54 -1.43 3.74
N GLU A 108 -10.22 -1.27 3.72
CA GLU A 108 -9.41 -1.33 2.49
C GLU A 108 -9.53 -2.70 1.79
N VAL A 109 -9.44 -3.80 2.56
CA VAL A 109 -9.62 -5.16 2.01
C VAL A 109 -11.02 -5.34 1.42
N GLN A 110 -12.07 -4.87 2.10
CA GLN A 110 -13.43 -4.92 1.57
C GLN A 110 -13.60 -4.06 0.32
N TYR A 111 -12.96 -2.89 0.27
CA TYR A 111 -12.99 -2.01 -0.88
C TYR A 111 -12.47 -2.74 -2.13
N PHE A 112 -11.28 -3.35 -2.05
CA PHE A 112 -10.70 -4.06 -3.19
C PHE A 112 -11.42 -5.37 -3.53
N PHE A 113 -11.69 -6.24 -2.56
CA PHE A 113 -12.14 -7.62 -2.83
C PHE A 113 -13.65 -7.82 -2.73
N LYS A 114 -14.44 -6.77 -2.49
CA LYS A 114 -15.91 -6.86 -2.50
C LYS A 114 -16.60 -5.74 -3.25
N ILE A 115 -16.02 -4.54 -3.32
CA ILE A 115 -16.64 -3.40 -3.99
C ILE A 115 -16.12 -3.30 -5.42
N LEU A 116 -14.79 -3.30 -5.60
CA LEU A 116 -14.16 -3.17 -6.91
C LEU A 116 -14.11 -4.46 -7.74
N ASP A 117 -14.22 -5.63 -7.09
CA ASP A 117 -14.14 -6.94 -7.73
C ASP A 117 -15.48 -7.47 -8.28
N ASN A 118 -16.47 -6.59 -8.50
CA ASN A 118 -17.77 -6.96 -9.09
C ASN A 118 -17.89 -6.59 -10.56
#